data_AF-A0A812KWA1-F1
#
_entry.id   AF-A0A812KWA1-F1
#
_cell.length_a   1.000
_cell.length_b   1.000
_cell.length_c   1.000
_cell.angle_alpha   90.00
_cell.angle_beta   90.00
_cell.angle_gamma   90.00
#
_symmetry.space_group_name_H-M   'P 1'
#
loop_
_entity.id
_entity.type
_entity.pdbx_description
1 polymer ?
#
loop_
_entity_poly.entity_id
_entity_poly.type
_entity_poly.pdbx_seq_one_letter_code
_entity_poly.pdbx_strand_id
1 'polypeptide(L)'
;MAFDDADSPSGRDRRLMLQRKMQRAMTQLTPQVKGPPRHYGGDFAFVGAAYVLRVHKGAGPLQWLNSLTQRLFDLDSLVLTADGGFKRPGQEEPLFPIGNFSLKWRWDASACKLIIDFWKDMKLLEWRWDELIPSKDLRFPSLVPDWSGTGHVGGSSFSYSMLSIVAENFQKAEQAEMKQSLQCVESGGGDPEA
;
A
#
# COMPACT_ATOMS: atom_id res chain seq x y z
N MET A 1 -21.75 12.32 -44.13
CA MET A 1 -21.70 11.03 -43.40
C MET A 1 -20.26 10.83 -42.95
N ALA A 2 -20.06 10.74 -41.64
CA ALA A 2 -18.78 10.54 -40.98
C ALA A 2 -18.63 9.06 -40.59
N PHE A 3 -17.41 8.50 -40.67
CA PHE A 3 -16.84 7.37 -39.89
C PHE A 3 -15.33 7.40 -40.16
N ASP A 4 -14.51 7.94 -39.26
CA ASP A 4 -13.76 7.25 -38.18
C ASP A 4 -12.64 6.32 -38.68
N ASP A 5 -11.48 6.93 -38.96
CA ASP A 5 -10.19 6.24 -39.14
C ASP A 5 -9.47 6.14 -37.78
N ALA A 6 -9.79 5.09 -37.02
CA ALA A 6 -9.15 4.77 -35.75
C ALA A 6 -8.58 3.35 -35.76
N ASP A 7 -7.63 3.06 -36.66
CA ASP A 7 -6.83 1.84 -36.54
C ASP A 7 -5.37 2.08 -36.97
N SER A 8 -4.63 2.75 -36.08
CA SER A 8 -3.18 2.92 -36.24
C SER A 8 -2.44 1.78 -35.51
N PRO A 9 -1.68 0.91 -36.21
CA PRO A 9 -1.05 -0.28 -35.64
C PRO A 9 0.10 0.01 -34.65
N SER A 10 0.45 1.28 -34.42
CA SER A 10 1.62 1.68 -33.62
C SER A 10 1.44 1.52 -32.10
N GLY A 11 0.22 1.40 -31.60
CA GLY A 11 -0.07 1.34 -30.16
C GLY A 11 0.11 -0.04 -29.52
N ARG A 12 -0.34 -1.10 -30.20
CA ARG A 12 -0.29 -2.49 -29.68
C ARG A 12 1.15 -3.04 -29.68
N ASP A 13 1.93 -2.72 -30.70
CA ASP A 13 3.33 -3.16 -30.80
C ASP A 13 4.25 -2.48 -29.78
N ARG A 14 4.02 -1.20 -29.47
CA ARG A 14 4.76 -0.50 -28.42
C ARG A 14 4.53 -1.15 -27.05
N ARG A 15 3.28 -1.53 -26.75
CA ARG A 15 2.93 -2.19 -25.48
C ARG A 15 3.57 -3.58 -25.37
N LEU A 16 3.53 -4.37 -26.44
CA LEU A 16 4.13 -5.70 -26.48
C LEU A 16 5.67 -5.63 -26.40
N MET A 17 6.28 -4.65 -27.05
CA MET A 17 7.73 -4.41 -26.95
C MET A 17 8.15 -3.90 -25.57
N LEU A 18 7.36 -3.04 -24.92
CA LEU A 18 7.61 -2.63 -23.54
C LEU A 18 7.53 -3.84 -22.60
N GLN A 19 6.52 -4.69 -22.78
CA GLN A 19 6.34 -5.90 -21.99
C GLN A 19 7.52 -6.86 -22.17
N ARG A 20 7.98 -7.10 -23.40
CA ARG A 20 9.14 -7.94 -23.70
C ARG A 20 10.46 -7.35 -23.21
N LYS A 21 10.63 -6.02 -23.26
CA LYS A 21 11.80 -5.34 -22.70
C LYS A 21 11.82 -5.43 -21.17
N MET A 22 10.69 -5.23 -20.51
CA MET A 22 10.55 -5.44 -19.07
C MET A 22 10.82 -6.91 -18.70
N GLN A 23 10.29 -7.87 -19.47
CA GLN A 23 10.49 -9.30 -19.23
C GLN A 23 11.96 -9.72 -19.45
N ARG A 24 12.67 -9.13 -20.42
CA ARG A 24 14.12 -9.35 -20.62
C ARG A 24 14.97 -8.68 -19.54
N ALA A 25 14.60 -7.48 -19.09
CA ALA A 25 15.23 -6.84 -17.93
C ALA A 25 15.02 -7.66 -16.64
N MET A 26 13.87 -8.32 -16.51
CA MET A 26 13.55 -9.23 -15.40
C MET A 26 14.38 -10.52 -15.42
N THR A 27 14.76 -11.05 -16.58
CA THR A 27 15.56 -12.29 -16.68
C THR A 27 17.06 -12.07 -16.49
N GLN A 28 17.59 -10.88 -16.82
CA GLN A 28 19.04 -10.61 -16.80
C GLN A 28 19.60 -10.10 -15.46
N LEU A 29 18.74 -9.81 -14.48
CA LEU A 29 19.13 -9.29 -13.16
C LEU A 29 19.00 -10.34 -12.05
N THR A 30 19.40 -11.60 -12.28
CA THR A 30 19.54 -12.56 -11.18
C THR A 30 21.02 -12.77 -10.83
N PRO A 31 21.67 -11.85 -10.09
CA PRO A 31 22.78 -12.25 -9.26
C PRO A 31 22.24 -13.12 -8.10
N GLN A 32 22.88 -14.25 -7.85
CA GLN A 32 22.70 -14.97 -6.58
C GLN A 32 23.26 -14.10 -5.46
N VAL A 33 22.38 -13.40 -4.73
CA VAL A 33 22.81 -12.47 -3.67
C VAL A 33 23.27 -13.24 -2.44
N LYS A 34 24.60 -13.30 -2.26
CA LYS A 34 25.24 -13.41 -0.93
C LYS A 34 25.02 -12.07 -0.20
N GLY A 35 23.81 -11.86 0.31
CA GLY A 35 23.49 -10.77 1.24
C GLY A 35 23.52 -11.27 2.68
N PRO A 36 23.58 -10.37 3.68
CA PRO A 36 23.37 -10.77 5.06
C PRO A 36 22.00 -11.47 5.23
N PRO A 37 21.86 -12.37 6.21
CA PRO A 37 20.60 -13.10 6.42
C PRO A 37 19.43 -12.13 6.63
N ARG A 38 18.37 -12.29 5.83
CA ARG A 38 17.14 -11.52 5.99
C ARG A 38 16.33 -12.10 7.13
N HIS A 39 16.27 -11.38 8.25
CA HIS A 39 15.41 -11.73 9.37
C HIS A 39 14.05 -11.07 9.16
N TYR A 40 13.03 -11.89 8.92
CA TYR A 40 11.65 -11.43 8.77
C TYR A 40 10.95 -11.42 10.13
N GLY A 41 10.10 -10.44 10.34
CA GLY A 41 9.38 -10.29 11.60
C GLY A 41 10.22 -9.67 12.72
N GLY A 42 9.69 -9.80 13.93
CA GLY A 42 10.24 -9.29 15.17
C GLY A 42 9.14 -8.80 16.11
N ASP A 43 9.54 -8.48 17.34
CA ASP A 43 8.66 -7.96 18.38
C ASP A 43 8.86 -6.44 18.49
N PHE A 44 7.93 -5.68 17.91
CA PHE A 44 7.96 -4.22 17.89
C PHE A 44 6.60 -3.67 18.29
N ALA A 45 6.56 -2.44 18.82
CA ALA A 45 5.31 -1.81 19.27
C ALA A 45 4.23 -1.69 18.18
N PHE A 46 4.61 -1.66 16.89
CA PHE A 46 3.68 -1.61 15.77
C PHE A 46 3.13 -2.98 15.34
N VAL A 47 3.68 -4.08 15.87
CA VAL A 47 3.19 -5.43 15.60
C VAL A 47 1.84 -5.62 16.29
N GLY A 48 0.88 -6.22 15.59
CA GLY A 48 -0.51 -6.33 16.07
C GLY A 48 -1.35 -5.07 15.87
N ALA A 49 -0.74 -3.92 15.56
CA ALA A 49 -1.49 -2.71 15.25
C ALA A 49 -2.12 -2.77 13.85
N ALA A 50 -3.32 -2.23 13.73
CA ALA A 50 -4.08 -2.20 12.49
C ALA A 50 -3.88 -0.89 11.76
N TYR A 51 -3.59 -1.00 10.46
CA TYR A 51 -3.29 0.12 9.58
C TYR A 51 -4.22 0.14 8.38
N VAL A 52 -4.54 1.33 7.88
CA VAL A 52 -5.21 1.58 6.60
C VAL A 52 -4.21 2.09 5.58
N LEU A 53 -4.25 1.54 4.37
CA LEU A 53 -3.40 1.96 3.26
C LEU A 53 -4.02 3.13 2.50
N ARG A 54 -3.25 4.19 2.22
CA ARG A 54 -3.66 5.35 1.40
C ARG A 54 -2.64 5.61 0.31
N VAL A 55 -3.00 5.41 -0.95
CA VAL A 55 -2.10 5.68 -2.07
C VAL A 55 -2.21 7.15 -2.47
N HIS A 56 -1.08 7.88 -2.42
CA HIS A 56 -1.01 9.27 -2.84
C HIS A 56 -0.63 9.29 -4.33
N LYS A 57 -1.49 9.89 -5.18
CA LYS A 57 -1.40 10.00 -6.65
C LYS A 57 -0.04 9.65 -7.31
N GLY A 58 -0.08 8.69 -8.25
CA GLY A 58 1.02 8.30 -9.14
C GLY A 58 0.50 7.45 -10.32
N ALA A 59 -0.26 8.05 -11.23
CA ALA A 59 -0.83 7.38 -12.41
C ALA A 59 0.25 7.11 -13.47
N GLY A 60 0.91 5.95 -13.41
CA GLY A 60 1.84 5.51 -14.45
C GLY A 60 2.16 4.01 -14.43
N PRO A 61 2.38 3.39 -13.26
CA PRO A 61 2.49 1.93 -13.10
C PRO A 61 1.21 1.26 -12.53
N LEU A 62 0.25 2.07 -12.07
CA LEU A 62 -1.01 1.64 -11.45
C LEU A 62 -1.91 0.78 -12.35
N GLN A 63 -1.70 0.73 -13.67
CA GLN A 63 -2.48 -0.17 -14.53
C GLN A 63 -2.18 -1.66 -14.31
N TRP A 64 -0.96 -2.02 -13.84
CA TRP A 64 -0.66 -3.41 -13.50
C TRP A 64 -1.18 -3.78 -12.11
N LEU A 65 -1.15 -2.83 -11.16
CA LEU A 65 -1.79 -2.98 -9.85
C LEU A 65 -3.33 -3.09 -9.95
N ASN A 66 -3.98 -2.43 -10.91
CA ASN A 66 -5.44 -2.40 -10.97
C ASN A 66 -6.10 -3.76 -11.28
N SER A 67 -5.41 -4.76 -11.84
CA SER A 67 -6.06 -6.06 -12.13
C SER A 67 -5.67 -7.16 -11.17
N LEU A 68 -4.43 -7.15 -10.67
CA LEU A 68 -3.93 -8.15 -9.73
C LEU A 68 -4.08 -7.65 -8.29
N THR A 69 -3.81 -6.37 -8.01
CA THR A 69 -3.90 -5.81 -6.66
C THR A 69 -5.33 -5.47 -6.24
N GLN A 70 -6.18 -4.93 -7.12
CA GLN A 70 -7.59 -4.69 -6.76
C GLN A 70 -8.41 -5.99 -6.56
N ARG A 71 -8.02 -7.11 -7.19
CA ARG A 71 -8.75 -8.40 -7.09
C ARG A 71 -8.19 -9.36 -6.03
N LEU A 72 -6.89 -9.31 -5.73
CA LEU A 72 -6.27 -10.18 -4.71
C LEU A 72 -6.14 -9.49 -3.35
N PHE A 73 -6.18 -8.16 -3.31
CA PHE A 73 -5.72 -7.39 -2.15
C PHE A 73 -6.68 -6.26 -1.86
N ASP A 74 -7.85 -6.61 -1.32
CA ASP A 74 -8.65 -5.71 -0.49
C ASP A 74 -7.85 -5.32 0.78
N LEU A 75 -6.65 -4.75 0.58
CA LEU A 75 -5.60 -4.34 1.51
C LEU A 75 -5.89 -2.94 2.04
N ASP A 76 -7.17 -2.56 2.05
CA ASP A 76 -7.63 -1.33 2.67
C ASP A 76 -7.19 -1.27 4.13
N SER A 77 -7.08 -2.44 4.78
CA SER A 77 -6.47 -2.54 6.08
C SER A 77 -5.67 -3.83 6.30
N LEU A 78 -4.61 -3.72 7.11
CA LEU A 78 -3.72 -4.83 7.44
C LEU A 78 -3.11 -4.68 8.84
N VAL A 79 -2.65 -5.79 9.39
CA VAL A 79 -1.90 -5.89 10.65
C VAL A 79 -0.58 -6.61 10.36
N LEU A 80 0.52 -6.05 10.87
CA LEU A 80 1.83 -6.70 10.80
C LEU A 80 1.95 -7.76 11.90
N THR A 81 2.36 -8.97 11.56
CA THR A 81 2.51 -10.08 12.52
C THR A 81 3.97 -10.32 12.88
N ALA A 82 4.22 -10.81 14.10
CA ALA A 82 5.57 -10.96 14.67
C ALA A 82 6.48 -11.92 13.87
N ASP A 83 5.90 -12.83 13.09
CA ASP A 83 6.59 -13.76 12.20
C ASP A 83 7.02 -13.15 10.86
N GLY A 84 6.74 -11.85 10.65
CA GLY A 84 7.06 -11.14 9.40
C GLY A 84 5.95 -11.20 8.37
N GLY A 85 4.79 -11.79 8.70
CA GLY A 85 3.63 -11.85 7.84
C GLY A 85 2.68 -10.66 7.98
N PHE A 86 1.49 -10.85 7.43
CA PHE A 86 0.39 -9.89 7.49
C PHE A 86 -0.90 -10.65 7.78
N LYS A 87 -1.84 -10.02 8.51
CA LYS A 87 -3.21 -10.51 8.67
C LYS A 87 -4.21 -9.36 8.50
N ARG A 88 -5.49 -9.67 8.35
CA ARG A 88 -6.54 -8.64 8.37
C ARG A 88 -6.85 -8.23 9.82
N PRO A 89 -7.25 -6.98 10.09
CA PRO A 89 -7.73 -6.60 11.42
C PRO A 89 -8.88 -7.50 11.87
N GLY A 90 -8.80 -8.02 13.10
CA GLY A 90 -9.81 -8.92 13.67
C GLY A 90 -9.78 -10.36 13.16
N GLN A 91 -8.84 -10.72 12.27
CA GLN A 91 -8.62 -12.09 11.84
C GLN A 91 -7.34 -12.65 12.45
N GLU A 92 -7.32 -13.98 12.65
CA GLU A 92 -6.12 -14.71 13.09
C GLU A 92 -5.38 -15.37 11.93
N GLU A 93 -6.07 -15.67 10.84
CA GLU A 93 -5.47 -16.29 9.68
C GLU A 93 -4.52 -15.32 8.95
N PRO A 94 -3.37 -15.83 8.47
CA PRO A 94 -2.44 -15.02 7.69
C PRO A 94 -3.07 -14.64 6.36
N LEU A 95 -2.85 -13.40 5.93
CA LEU A 95 -3.32 -12.88 4.65
C LEU A 95 -2.54 -13.47 3.47
N PHE A 96 -1.33 -13.96 3.72
CA PHE A 96 -0.45 -14.56 2.73
C PHE A 96 -0.01 -15.96 3.16
N PRO A 97 0.23 -16.87 2.22
CA PRO A 97 0.25 -16.68 0.76
C PRO A 97 -1.13 -16.52 0.11
N ILE A 98 -1.19 -15.84 -1.03
CA ILE A 98 -2.35 -15.91 -1.94
C ILE A 98 -1.87 -16.45 -3.29
N GLY A 99 -2.34 -17.65 -3.64
CA GLY A 99 -1.77 -18.41 -4.75
C GLY A 99 -0.29 -18.69 -4.51
N ASN A 100 0.56 -18.28 -5.44
CA ASN A 100 2.02 -18.42 -5.33
C ASN A 100 2.72 -17.13 -4.86
N PHE A 101 1.97 -16.10 -4.44
CA PHE A 101 2.52 -14.85 -3.94
C PHE A 101 2.56 -14.81 -2.42
N SER A 102 3.64 -14.26 -1.86
CA SER A 102 3.75 -13.97 -0.43
C SER A 102 4.41 -12.62 -0.21
N LEU A 103 3.99 -11.91 0.83
CA LEU A 103 4.65 -10.68 1.28
C LEU A 103 5.24 -10.97 2.65
N LYS A 104 6.44 -10.45 2.90
CA LYS A 104 7.06 -10.50 4.21
C LYS A 104 7.70 -9.17 4.56
N TRP A 105 7.52 -8.73 5.81
CA TRP A 105 8.17 -7.53 6.31
C TRP A 105 9.38 -7.85 7.17
N ARG A 106 10.37 -6.96 7.12
CA ARG A 106 11.56 -6.97 7.96
C ARG A 106 11.94 -5.56 8.40
N TRP A 107 12.57 -5.44 9.55
CA TRP A 107 13.13 -4.18 10.02
C TRP A 107 14.56 -4.00 9.53
N ASP A 108 14.86 -2.84 8.95
CA ASP A 108 16.23 -2.41 8.65
C ASP A 108 16.67 -1.41 9.74
N ALA A 109 17.42 -1.91 10.72
CA ALA A 109 17.90 -1.11 11.85
C ALA A 109 18.89 -0.02 11.43
N SER A 110 19.61 -0.19 10.31
CA SER A 110 20.60 0.78 9.85
C SER A 110 19.95 2.02 9.23
N ALA A 111 18.82 1.81 8.55
CA ALA A 111 18.07 2.87 7.86
C ALA A 111 16.79 3.29 8.61
N CYS A 112 16.53 2.71 9.79
CA CYS A 112 15.33 2.93 10.60
C CYS A 112 14.03 2.85 9.78
N LYS A 113 13.92 1.82 8.93
CA LYS A 113 12.78 1.63 8.03
C LYS A 113 12.34 0.18 8.00
N LEU A 114 11.06 -0.01 7.72
CA LEU A 114 10.49 -1.33 7.45
C LEU A 114 10.56 -1.60 5.95
N ILE A 115 10.98 -2.81 5.58
CA ILE A 115 11.01 -3.27 4.21
C ILE A 115 9.97 -4.36 4.01
N ILE A 116 9.12 -4.23 2.99
CA ILE A 116 8.21 -5.30 2.55
C ILE A 116 8.79 -5.93 1.29
N ASP A 117 9.22 -7.18 1.42
CA ASP A 117 9.71 -7.99 0.32
C ASP A 117 8.57 -8.79 -0.30
N PHE A 118 8.54 -8.83 -1.64
CA PHE A 118 7.57 -9.61 -2.39
C PHE A 118 8.19 -10.91 -2.87
N TRP A 119 7.46 -12.01 -2.71
CA TRP A 119 7.88 -13.35 -3.09
C TRP A 119 6.88 -13.93 -4.08
N LYS A 120 7.38 -14.67 -5.07
CA LYS A 120 6.59 -15.46 -6.01
C LYS A 120 7.26 -16.80 -6.24
N ASP A 121 6.50 -17.90 -6.15
CA ASP A 121 7.02 -19.25 -6.36
C ASP A 121 8.25 -19.53 -5.48
N MET A 122 8.18 -19.11 -4.20
CA MET A 122 9.27 -19.20 -3.21
C MET A 122 10.56 -18.45 -3.59
N LYS A 123 10.50 -17.55 -4.58
CA LYS A 123 11.62 -16.68 -4.98
C LYS A 123 11.31 -15.23 -4.66
N LEU A 124 12.30 -14.55 -4.11
CA LEU A 124 12.24 -13.12 -3.88
C LEU A 124 12.18 -12.35 -5.21
N LEU A 125 11.32 -11.36 -5.29
CA LEU A 125 11.23 -10.42 -6.39
C LEU A 125 12.09 -9.19 -6.11
N GLU A 126 13.37 -9.21 -6.48
CA GLU A 126 14.30 -8.10 -6.21
C GLU A 126 13.92 -6.78 -6.90
N TRP A 127 13.12 -6.86 -7.96
CA TRP A 127 12.58 -5.68 -8.66
C TRP A 127 11.34 -5.10 -7.97
N ARG A 128 10.81 -5.73 -6.91
CA ARG A 128 9.59 -5.30 -6.22
C ARG A 128 9.77 -5.36 -4.70
N TRP A 129 9.85 -4.20 -4.07
CA TRP A 129 9.84 -4.06 -2.62
C TRP A 129 9.19 -2.74 -2.21
N ASP A 130 8.71 -2.65 -0.97
CA ASP A 130 8.32 -1.38 -0.37
C ASP A 130 9.25 -0.99 0.76
N GLU A 131 9.41 0.31 0.95
CA GLU A 131 10.12 0.91 2.08
C GLU A 131 9.13 1.78 2.86
N LEU A 132 9.06 1.57 4.17
CA LEU A 132 8.17 2.30 5.06
C LEU A 132 8.98 2.99 6.13
N ILE A 133 8.87 4.31 6.17
CA ILE A 133 9.54 5.16 7.15
C ILE A 133 8.50 5.57 8.19
N PRO A 134 8.74 5.32 9.49
CA PRO A 134 7.80 5.72 10.53
C PRO A 134 7.74 7.24 10.63
N SER A 135 6.53 7.77 10.78
CA SER A 135 6.32 9.17 11.15
C SER A 135 6.97 9.46 12.50
N LYS A 136 7.58 10.64 12.63
CA LYS A 136 8.09 11.13 13.91
C LYS A 136 6.95 11.54 14.85
N ASP A 137 5.84 11.97 14.27
CA ASP A 137 4.69 12.46 14.99
C ASP A 137 3.67 11.33 15.14
N LEU A 138 3.34 11.02 16.40
CA LEU A 138 2.24 10.11 16.73
C LEU A 138 0.92 10.87 16.67
N ARG A 139 -0.07 10.29 15.99
CA ARG A 139 -1.44 10.84 15.97
C ARG A 139 -2.26 10.25 17.11
N PHE A 140 -2.76 11.10 17.99
CA PHE A 140 -3.68 10.69 19.05
C PHE A 140 -4.94 10.03 18.45
N PRO A 141 -5.49 8.96 19.07
CA PRO A 141 -5.02 8.27 20.28
C PRO A 141 -4.08 7.08 20.00
N SER A 142 -3.48 6.99 18.81
CA SER A 142 -2.54 5.92 18.46
C SER A 142 -1.20 6.07 19.19
N LEU A 143 -0.72 4.98 19.77
CA LEU A 143 0.64 4.87 20.35
C LEU A 143 1.67 4.32 19.35
N VAL A 144 1.22 3.97 18.15
CA VAL A 144 2.08 3.46 17.07
C VAL A 144 2.20 4.50 15.96
N PRO A 145 3.35 4.59 15.27
CA PRO A 145 3.56 5.56 14.21
C PRO A 145 2.72 5.18 12.98
N ASP A 146 2.28 6.21 12.27
CA ASP A 146 1.93 6.06 10.85
C ASP A 146 3.20 5.86 10.03
N TRP A 147 3.04 5.42 8.78
CA TRP A 147 4.14 5.16 7.88
C TRP A 147 4.01 5.96 6.59
N SER A 148 5.14 6.50 6.14
CA SER A 148 5.33 6.96 4.78
C SER A 148 5.95 5.85 3.95
N GLY A 149 5.19 5.33 3.00
CA GLY A 149 5.55 4.22 2.14
C GLY A 149 6.05 4.67 0.76
N THR A 150 7.14 4.07 0.30
CA THR A 150 7.60 4.14 -1.09
C THR A 150 7.65 2.75 -1.67
N GLY A 151 6.79 2.47 -2.65
CA GLY A 151 6.79 1.19 -3.36
C GLY A 151 7.61 1.24 -4.62
N HIS A 152 8.54 0.30 -4.77
CA HIS A 152 9.45 0.17 -5.91
C HIS A 152 8.99 -0.97 -6.81
N VAL A 153 8.96 -0.71 -8.12
CA VAL A 153 8.51 -1.63 -9.17
C VAL A 153 9.42 -1.47 -10.39
N GLY A 154 10.43 -2.33 -10.50
CA GLY A 154 11.45 -2.24 -11.54
C GLY A 154 12.18 -0.89 -11.44
N GLY A 155 12.07 -0.07 -12.48
CA GLY A 155 12.66 1.27 -12.53
C GLY A 155 11.72 2.40 -12.12
N SER A 156 10.57 2.10 -11.51
CA SER A 156 9.56 3.11 -11.13
C SER A 156 9.20 3.00 -9.65
N SER A 157 8.77 4.10 -9.06
CA SER A 157 8.32 4.18 -7.68
C SER A 157 6.97 4.89 -7.55
N PHE A 158 6.26 4.61 -6.47
CA PHE A 158 5.04 5.32 -6.07
C PHE A 158 5.01 5.52 -4.56
N SER A 159 4.26 6.52 -4.10
CA SER A 159 4.16 6.86 -2.68
C SER A 159 2.78 6.51 -2.13
N TYR A 160 2.77 6.06 -0.87
CA TYR A 160 1.56 5.76 -0.13
C TYR A 160 1.78 6.04 1.36
N SER A 161 0.73 5.96 2.16
CA SER A 161 0.82 5.99 3.61
C SER A 161 0.12 4.79 4.22
N MET A 162 0.61 4.34 5.38
CA MET A 162 -0.13 3.43 6.26
C MET A 162 -0.48 4.17 7.53
N LEU A 163 -1.77 4.34 7.74
CA LEU A 163 -2.33 5.17 8.80
C LEU A 163 -2.94 4.28 9.88
N SER A 164 -2.60 4.50 11.14
CA SER A 164 -3.19 3.76 12.26
C SER A 164 -4.71 3.87 12.23
N ILE A 165 -5.42 2.74 12.23
CA ILE A 165 -6.89 2.71 12.19
C ILE A 165 -7.48 3.41 13.40
N VAL A 166 -6.82 3.30 14.56
CA VAL A 166 -7.26 3.94 15.80
C VAL A 166 -7.29 5.47 15.63
N ALA A 167 -6.21 6.05 15.10
CA ALA A 167 -6.14 7.49 14.83
C ALA A 167 -7.09 7.91 13.69
N GLU A 168 -7.16 7.13 12.61
CA GLU A 168 -8.06 7.41 11.49
C GLU A 168 -9.53 7.45 11.91
N ASN A 169 -9.97 6.49 12.72
CA ASN A 169 -11.36 6.41 13.16
C ASN A 169 -11.70 7.54 14.13
N PHE A 170 -10.79 7.89 15.03
CA PHE A 170 -10.97 9.01 15.94
C PHE A 170 -11.17 10.33 15.19
N GLN A 171 -10.28 10.65 14.24
CA GLN A 171 -10.38 11.88 13.44
C GLN A 171 -11.65 11.95 12.60
N LYS A 172 -12.11 10.81 12.06
CA LYS A 172 -13.38 10.75 11.31
C LYS A 172 -14.58 11.02 12.20
N ALA A 173 -14.58 10.51 13.44
CA ALA A 173 -15.65 10.75 14.40
C ALA A 173 -15.73 12.24 14.78
N GLU A 174 -14.60 12.86 15.14
CA GLU A 174 -14.55 14.30 15.47
C GLU A 174 -15.05 15.17 14.30
N GLN A 175 -14.65 14.85 13.07
CA GLN A 175 -15.12 15.59 11.89
C GLN A 175 -16.61 15.41 11.61
N ALA A 176 -17.17 14.23 11.91
CA ALA A 176 -18.60 13.97 11.76
C ALA A 176 -19.43 14.77 12.78
N GLU A 177 -18.99 14.79 14.04
CA GLU A 177 -19.63 15.58 15.11
C GLU A 177 -19.59 17.08 14.81
N MET A 178 -18.45 17.59 14.35
CA MET A 178 -18.31 19.01 13.98
C MET A 178 -19.24 19.38 12.81
N LYS A 179 -19.33 18.54 11.77
CA LYS A 179 -20.26 18.76 10.64
C LYS A 179 -21.73 18.74 11.08
N GLN A 180 -22.09 17.84 11.99
CA GLN A 180 -23.45 17.76 12.51
C GLN A 180 -23.83 19.00 13.33
N SER A 181 -22.91 19.53 14.15
CA SER A 181 -23.14 20.76 14.91
C SER A 181 -23.33 22.00 14.00
N LEU A 182 -22.59 22.08 12.89
CA LEU A 182 -22.72 23.17 11.91
C LEU A 182 -24.08 23.15 11.20
N GLN A 183 -24.62 21.97 10.87
CA GLN A 183 -25.94 21.85 10.22
C GLN A 183 -27.11 22.21 11.15
N CYS A 184 -27.00 21.96 12.45
CA CYS A 184 -28.04 22.35 13.42
C CYS A 184 -28.13 23.87 13.64
N VAL A 185 -27.02 24.60 13.48
CA VAL A 185 -27.01 26.07 13.62
C VAL A 185 -27.67 26.75 12.41
N GLU A 186 -27.51 26.19 11.20
CA GLU A 186 -28.10 26.76 9.98
C GLU A 186 -29.62 26.52 9.84
N SER A 187 -30.17 25.54 10.58
CA SER A 187 -31.60 25.17 10.51
C SER A 187 -32.48 25.83 11.58
N GLY A 188 -31.90 26.62 12.50
CA GLY A 188 -32.63 27.34 13.57
C GLY A 188 -32.94 28.81 13.29
N GLY A 189 -32.59 29.35 12.11
CA GLY A 189 -32.68 30.79 11.80
C GLY A 189 -33.91 31.22 11.00
N GLY A 190 -35.10 30.69 11.31
CA GLY A 190 -36.34 31.04 10.61
C GLY A 190 -37.47 31.36 11.57
N ASP A 191 -37.49 32.58 12.12
CA ASP A 191 -38.70 33.19 12.65
C ASP A 191 -39.45 33.89 11.50
N PRO A 192 -40.62 33.41 11.06
CA PRO A 192 -41.59 34.28 10.42
C PRO A 192 -42.41 34.96 11.52
N GLU A 193 -42.11 36.24 11.71
CA GLU A 193 -42.95 37.23 12.40
C GLU A 193 -44.43 37.10 11.99
N ALA A 194 -45.31 37.15 12.98
CA ALA A 194 -46.76 37.07 12.88
C ALA A 194 -47.42 38.37 12.40
#